data_AF-A0A7C2FLM6-F1
#
_entry.id   AF-A0A7C2FLM6-F1
#
_cell.length_a   1.000
_cell.length_b   1.000
_cell.length_c   1.000
_cell.angle_alpha   90.00
_cell.angle_beta   90.00
_cell.angle_gamma   90.00
#
_symmetry.space_group_name_H-M   'P 1'
#
loop_
_entity.id
_entity.type
_entity.pdbx_description
1 polymer ?
#
loop_
_entity_poly.entity_id
_entity_poly.type
_entity_poly.pdbx_seq_one_letter_code
_entity_poly.pdbx_strand_id
1 'polypeptide(L)'
;MPEFDPARLLDPNYWLEPQPGPPSLAGQLVDMFFLLVMLGGFILVNYANRRLETHPFKFGLLRRLGQVLIFYSAAVVLVYTFRYLGIPYLGSRLPLLAIGLAGIGLIIYGAFYYFQIYPRRLAEAERQLAIDRYKPEPKSERRRRRKKKKKRR
;
A
#
# COMPACT_ATOMS: atom_id res chain seq x y z
N MET A 1 24.40 3.46 31.69
CA MET A 1 23.37 2.88 30.82
C MET A 1 22.20 2.52 31.71
N PRO A 2 20.95 2.91 31.39
CA PRO A 2 19.81 2.44 32.17
C PRO A 2 19.75 0.91 32.07
N GLU A 3 19.69 0.23 33.22
CA GLU A 3 19.47 -1.22 33.28
C GLU A 3 18.15 -1.54 32.58
N PHE A 4 18.22 -2.40 31.56
CA PHE A 4 17.04 -2.89 30.88
C PHE A 4 16.35 -3.90 31.80
N ASP A 5 15.33 -3.44 32.52
CA ASP A 5 14.48 -4.30 33.33
C ASP A 5 13.33 -4.85 32.47
N PRO A 6 13.35 -6.15 32.10
CA PRO A 6 12.30 -6.75 31.27
C PRO A 6 10.93 -6.75 31.97
N ALA A 7 10.87 -6.64 33.29
CA ALA A 7 9.61 -6.58 34.04
C ALA A 7 8.80 -5.32 33.69
N ARG A 8 9.46 -4.23 33.29
CA ARG A 8 8.79 -2.98 32.87
C ARG A 8 7.93 -3.15 31.62
N LEU A 9 8.19 -4.15 30.79
CA LEU A 9 7.37 -4.44 29.61
C LEU A 9 5.96 -4.95 29.96
N LEU A 10 5.79 -5.50 31.16
CA LEU A 10 4.51 -5.99 31.66
C LEU A 10 3.68 -4.87 32.32
N ASP A 11 4.27 -3.71 32.59
CA ASP A 11 3.58 -2.59 33.23
C ASP A 11 2.73 -1.81 32.21
N PRO A 12 1.39 -1.74 32.37
CA PRO A 12 0.53 -0.97 31.48
C PRO A 12 0.89 0.52 31.44
N ASN A 13 1.38 1.06 32.55
CA ASN A 13 1.75 2.48 32.65
C ASN A 13 2.98 2.82 31.80
N TYR A 14 3.88 1.85 31.60
CA TYR A 14 4.99 2.00 30.68
C TYR A 14 4.51 2.20 29.24
N TRP A 15 3.43 1.56 28.82
CA TRP A 15 2.91 1.70 27.45
C TRP A 15 2.09 2.98 27.25
N LEU A 16 1.37 3.40 28.29
CA LEU A 16 0.51 4.59 28.32
C LEU A 16 1.26 5.88 28.69
N GLU A 17 2.57 5.81 28.90
CA GLU A 17 3.39 6.95 29.30
C GLU A 17 3.19 8.13 28.32
N PRO A 18 2.69 9.29 28.80
CA PRO A 18 2.23 10.37 27.91
C PRO A 18 3.31 10.98 27.01
N GLN A 19 4.57 10.98 27.45
CA GLN A 19 5.72 11.47 26.70
C GLN A 19 6.93 10.56 26.91
N PRO A 20 7.14 9.53 26.06
CA PRO A 20 8.13 8.50 26.32
C PRO A 20 9.58 8.91 25.95
N GLY A 21 9.88 10.20 25.81
CA GLY A 21 11.24 10.71 25.60
C GLY A 21 11.38 11.78 24.51
N PRO A 22 12.43 12.62 24.59
CA PRO A 22 12.68 13.74 23.68
C PRO A 22 12.94 13.29 22.23
N PRO A 23 12.87 14.23 21.26
CA PRO A 23 13.27 13.96 19.88
C PRO A 23 14.66 13.33 19.81
N SER A 24 14.75 12.10 19.29
CA SER A 24 16.01 11.42 19.05
C SER A 24 16.41 11.49 17.58
N LEU A 25 17.72 11.48 17.32
CA LEU A 25 18.27 11.46 15.96
C LEU A 25 17.78 10.22 15.18
N ALA A 26 17.62 9.09 15.87
CA ALA A 26 17.03 7.88 15.30
C ALA A 26 15.57 8.11 14.83
N GLY A 27 14.75 8.84 15.61
CA GLY A 27 13.38 9.16 15.20
C GLY A 27 13.33 10.03 13.94
N GLN A 28 14.24 11.00 13.82
CA GLN A 28 14.31 11.88 12.65
C GLN A 28 14.72 11.11 11.39
N LEU A 29 15.64 10.15 11.51
CA LEU A 29 16.02 9.26 10.41
C LEU A 29 14.87 8.37 9.97
N VAL A 30 14.07 7.85 10.92
CA VAL A 30 12.86 7.06 10.62
C VAL A 30 11.87 7.90 9.82
N ASP A 31 11.57 9.13 10.25
CA ASP A 31 10.68 10.03 9.52
C ASP A 31 11.19 10.36 8.12
N MET A 32 12.48 10.69 7.99
CA MET A 32 13.09 10.97 6.69
C MET A 32 12.99 9.75 5.76
N PHE A 33 13.24 8.54 6.27
CA PHE A 33 13.07 7.30 5.52
C PHE A 33 11.62 7.11 5.06
N PHE A 34 10.64 7.30 5.95
CA PHE A 34 9.23 7.13 5.59
C PHE A 34 8.72 8.23 4.64
N LEU A 35 9.25 9.45 4.71
CA LEU A 35 9.00 10.49 3.72
C LEU A 35 9.52 10.09 2.32
N LEU A 36 10.72 9.48 2.25
CA LEU A 36 11.25 8.94 0.99
C LEU A 36 10.40 7.77 0.47
N VAL A 37 9.95 6.87 1.35
CA VAL A 37 9.05 5.76 0.98
C VAL A 37 7.71 6.30 0.47
N MET A 38 7.15 7.33 1.12
CA MET A 38 5.92 8.01 0.70
C MET A 38 6.08 8.63 -0.70
N LEU A 39 7.19 9.34 -0.94
CA LEU A 39 7.53 9.89 -2.25
C LEU A 39 7.63 8.79 -3.31
N GLY A 40 8.34 7.70 -3.00
CA GLY A 40 8.43 6.52 -3.86
C GLY A 40 7.05 5.92 -4.17
N GLY A 41 6.16 5.85 -3.18
CA GLY A 41 4.78 5.44 -3.34
C GLY A 41 3.99 6.34 -4.30
N PHE A 42 4.12 7.67 -4.20
CA PHE A 42 3.50 8.61 -5.13
C PHE A 42 4.00 8.43 -6.57
N ILE A 43 5.30 8.27 -6.75
CA ILE A 43 5.91 7.99 -8.05
C ILE A 43 5.34 6.69 -8.62
N LEU A 44 5.24 5.64 -7.79
CA LEU A 44 4.71 4.34 -8.18
C LEU A 44 3.25 4.41 -8.61
N VAL A 45 2.40 5.13 -7.86
CA VAL A 45 0.99 5.34 -8.20
C VAL A 45 0.84 6.12 -9.50
N ASN A 46 1.61 7.20 -9.69
CA ASN A 46 1.56 8.02 -10.90
C ASN A 46 2.02 7.22 -12.12
N TYR A 47 3.14 6.48 -11.99
CA TYR A 47 3.64 5.58 -13.02
C TYR A 47 2.61 4.50 -13.40
N ALA A 48 1.99 3.88 -12.40
CA ALA A 48 0.96 2.87 -12.59
C ALA A 48 -0.29 3.44 -13.30
N ASN A 49 -0.74 4.64 -12.92
CA ASN A 49 -1.87 5.30 -13.57
C ASN A 49 -1.59 5.61 -15.05
N ARG A 50 -0.37 6.05 -15.38
CA ARG A 50 0.03 6.33 -16.78
C ARG A 50 0.09 5.08 -17.66
N ARG A 51 0.36 3.91 -17.08
CA ARG A 51 0.53 2.64 -17.80
C ARG A 51 -0.66 1.68 -17.64
N LEU A 52 -1.71 2.12 -16.94
CA LEU A 52 -2.85 1.27 -16.59
C LEU A 52 -3.55 0.69 -17.83
N GLU A 53 -3.58 1.45 -18.93
CA GLU A 53 -4.19 1.04 -20.20
C GLU A 53 -3.43 -0.10 -20.89
N THR A 54 -2.11 -0.21 -20.69
CA THR A 54 -1.29 -1.23 -21.36
C THR A 54 -1.43 -2.59 -20.71
N HIS A 55 -1.43 -2.66 -19.38
CA HIS A 55 -1.62 -3.90 -18.62
C HIS A 55 -2.38 -3.64 -17.32
N PRO A 56 -3.72 -3.63 -17.35
CA PRO A 56 -4.54 -3.21 -16.19
C PRO A 56 -4.30 -4.07 -14.96
N PHE A 57 -3.92 -5.34 -15.14
CA PHE A 57 -3.65 -6.26 -14.04
C PHE A 57 -2.35 -5.96 -13.28
N LYS A 58 -1.22 -5.84 -13.99
CA LYS A 58 0.09 -5.55 -13.38
C LYS A 58 0.13 -4.16 -12.76
N PHE A 59 -0.36 -3.15 -13.50
CA PHE A 59 -0.35 -1.77 -13.04
C PHE A 59 -1.44 -1.49 -11.99
N GLY A 60 -2.57 -2.22 -12.01
CA GLY A 60 -3.56 -2.16 -10.94
C GLY A 60 -3.00 -2.62 -9.59
N LEU A 61 -2.17 -3.68 -9.59
CA LEU A 61 -1.48 -4.11 -8.38
C LEU A 61 -0.44 -3.09 -7.90
N LEU A 62 0.35 -2.56 -8.84
CA LEU A 62 1.37 -1.55 -8.55
C LEU A 62 0.77 -0.29 -7.93
N ARG A 63 -0.39 0.15 -8.44
CA ARG A 63 -1.15 1.26 -7.88
C ARG A 63 -1.61 0.98 -6.45
N ARG A 64 -2.15 -0.21 -6.17
CA ARG A 64 -2.57 -0.59 -4.81
C ARG A 64 -1.39 -0.62 -3.84
N LEU A 65 -0.26 -1.20 -4.25
CA LEU A 65 0.98 -1.20 -3.46
C LEU A 65 1.44 0.23 -3.17
N GLY A 66 1.47 1.09 -4.17
CA GLY A 66 1.85 2.49 -3.98
C GLY A 66 0.91 3.23 -3.03
N GLN A 67 -0.41 3.01 -3.13
CA GLN A 67 -1.39 3.58 -2.19
C GLN A 67 -1.14 3.10 -0.76
N VAL A 68 -0.94 1.79 -0.56
CA VAL A 68 -0.64 1.22 0.77
C VAL A 68 0.65 1.83 1.34
N LEU A 69 1.71 1.96 0.53
CA LEU A 69 2.95 2.60 0.94
C LEU A 69 2.75 4.05 1.36
N ILE A 70 1.97 4.83 0.60
CA ILE A 70 1.66 6.23 0.94
C ILE A 70 0.90 6.30 2.27
N PHE A 71 -0.19 5.54 2.42
CA PHE A 71 -1.01 5.56 3.64
C PHE A 71 -0.23 5.13 4.87
N TYR A 72 0.53 4.03 4.75
CA TYR A 72 1.34 3.53 5.86
C TYR A 72 2.44 4.52 6.25
N SER A 73 3.15 5.07 5.27
CA SER A 73 4.21 6.06 5.52
C SER A 73 3.66 7.34 6.13
N ALA A 74 2.51 7.83 5.63
CA ALA A 74 1.83 8.98 6.19
C ALA A 74 1.41 8.74 7.66
N ALA A 75 0.91 7.55 7.98
CA ALA A 75 0.56 7.18 9.35
C ALA A 75 1.78 7.17 10.28
N VAL A 76 2.92 6.64 9.82
CA VAL A 76 4.18 6.64 10.59
C VAL A 76 4.63 8.07 10.87
N VAL A 77 4.75 8.90 9.82
CA VAL A 77 5.19 10.30 9.94
C VAL A 77 4.25 11.08 10.84
N LEU A 78 2.93 10.85 10.75
CA LEU A 78 1.94 11.52 11.58
C LEU A 78 2.09 11.15 13.07
N VAL A 79 2.33 9.89 13.39
CA VAL A 79 2.57 9.47 14.79
C VAL A 79 3.85 10.05 15.35
N TYR A 80 4.94 10.07 14.58
CA TYR A 80 6.17 10.73 15.00
C TYR A 80 5.99 12.24 15.14
N THR A 81 5.22 12.88 14.26
CA THR A 81 4.87 14.30 14.37
C THR A 81 4.12 14.59 15.67
N PHE A 82 3.13 13.78 16.04
CA PHE A 82 2.42 13.93 17.33
C PHE A 82 3.35 13.75 18.53
N ARG A 83 4.32 12.85 18.42
CA ARG A 83 5.36 12.67 19.43
C ARG A 83 6.26 13.91 19.54
N TYR A 84 6.65 14.53 18.43
CA TYR A 84 7.44 15.76 18.43
C TYR A 84 6.67 16.97 18.97
N LEU A 85 5.37 17.04 18.70
CA LEU A 85 4.48 18.06 19.25
C LEU A 85 4.14 17.81 20.74
N GLY A 86 4.59 16.68 21.31
CA GLY A 86 4.36 16.34 22.71
C GLY A 86 2.89 16.10 23.05
N ILE A 87 2.05 15.75 22.06
CA ILE A 87 0.61 15.52 22.27
C ILE A 87 0.43 14.28 23.15
N PRO A 88 -0.23 14.41 24.32
CA PRO A 88 -0.40 13.31 25.25
C PRO A 88 -1.21 12.17 24.61
N TYR A 89 -0.86 10.93 24.98
CA TYR A 89 -1.44 9.67 24.48
C TYR A 89 -1.20 9.35 23.00
N LEU A 90 -1.27 10.32 22.09
CA LEU A 90 -0.99 10.14 20.65
C LEU A 90 0.51 10.01 20.33
N GLY A 91 1.39 10.57 21.17
CA GLY A 91 2.84 10.37 21.12
C GLY A 91 3.35 9.19 21.96
N SER A 92 2.44 8.43 22.59
CA SER A 92 2.79 7.32 23.49
C SER A 92 3.41 6.13 22.75
N ARG A 93 3.80 5.09 23.48
CA ARG A 93 4.39 3.86 22.89
C ARG A 93 3.33 3.00 22.19
N LEU A 94 2.05 3.17 22.51
CA LEU A 94 0.94 2.39 21.95
C LEU A 94 0.73 2.61 20.44
N PRO A 95 0.65 3.85 19.92
CA PRO A 95 0.57 4.12 18.47
C PRO A 95 1.75 3.52 17.70
N LEU A 96 2.95 3.57 18.27
CA LEU A 96 4.15 2.97 17.66
C LEU A 96 4.04 1.44 17.57
N LEU A 97 3.55 0.79 18.63
CA LEU A 97 3.24 -0.65 18.60
C LEU A 97 2.18 -0.98 17.56
N ALA A 98 1.08 -0.21 17.52
CA ALA A 98 -0.02 -0.44 16.58
C ALA A 98 0.46 -0.33 15.13
N ILE A 99 1.27 0.69 14.82
CA ILE A 99 1.88 0.86 13.50
C ILE A 99 2.87 -0.26 13.22
N GLY A 100 3.72 -0.63 14.17
CA GLY A 100 4.66 -1.75 14.02
C GLY A 100 3.96 -3.07 13.70
N LEU A 101 2.89 -3.39 14.43
CA LEU A 101 2.05 -4.56 14.17
C LEU A 101 1.35 -4.47 12.81
N ALA A 102 0.83 -3.31 12.44
CA ALA A 102 0.23 -3.09 11.13
C ALA A 102 1.25 -3.28 10.00
N GLY A 103 2.49 -2.83 10.19
CA GLY A 103 3.60 -3.03 9.26
C GLY A 103 3.96 -4.50 9.08
N ILE A 104 4.08 -5.25 10.18
CA ILE A 104 4.30 -6.70 10.14
C ILE A 104 3.13 -7.40 9.42
N GLY A 105 1.89 -7.03 9.75
CA GLY A 105 0.70 -7.55 9.10
C GLY A 105 0.68 -7.28 7.59
N LEU A 106 1.11 -6.09 7.16
CA LEU A 106 1.26 -5.73 5.76
C LEU A 106 2.32 -6.57 5.04
N ILE A 107 3.46 -6.86 5.69
CA ILE A 107 4.51 -7.72 5.13
C ILE A 107 3.99 -9.15 4.96
N ILE A 108 3.35 -9.70 5.99
CA ILE A 108 2.75 -11.05 5.95
C ILE A 108 1.68 -11.13 4.87
N TYR A 109 0.77 -10.16 4.83
CA TYR A 109 -0.27 -10.10 3.82
C TYR A 109 0.31 -9.93 2.41
N GLY A 110 1.35 -9.11 2.25
CA GLY A 110 2.06 -8.92 0.98
C GLY A 110 2.69 -10.22 0.48
N ALA A 111 3.36 -10.97 1.38
CA ALA A 111 3.93 -12.27 1.07
C ALA A 111 2.83 -13.29 0.71
N PHE A 112 1.78 -13.38 1.53
CA PHE A 112 0.62 -14.24 1.27
C PHE A 112 -0.04 -13.91 -0.09
N TYR A 113 -0.22 -12.63 -0.38
CA TYR A 113 -0.77 -12.18 -1.64
C TYR A 113 0.12 -12.56 -2.82
N TYR A 114 1.44 -12.37 -2.70
CA TYR A 114 2.39 -12.70 -3.78
C TYR A 114 2.47 -14.21 -4.04
N PHE A 115 2.54 -15.04 -3.00
CA PHE A 115 2.72 -16.48 -3.16
C PHE A 115 1.42 -17.22 -3.46
N GLN A 116 0.27 -16.80 -2.91
CA GLN A 116 -0.98 -17.54 -3.07
C GLN A 116 -1.99 -16.90 -4.02
N ILE A 117 -2.17 -15.58 -3.93
CA ILE A 117 -3.26 -14.89 -4.65
C ILE A 117 -2.81 -14.48 -6.05
N TYR A 118 -1.61 -13.91 -6.16
CA TYR A 118 -1.05 -13.43 -7.41
C TYR A 118 -0.99 -14.49 -8.52
N PRO A 119 -0.46 -15.72 -8.30
CA PRO A 119 -0.43 -16.73 -9.35
C PRO A 119 -1.83 -17.14 -9.82
N ARG A 120 -2.81 -17.23 -8.91
CA ARG A 120 -4.20 -17.58 -9.25
C ARG A 120 -4.85 -16.52 -10.12
N ARG A 121 -4.71 -15.25 -9.76
CA ARG A 121 -5.28 -14.14 -10.52
C ARG A 121 -4.58 -13.92 -11.86
N LEU A 122 -3.28 -14.23 -11.96
CA LEU A 122 -2.56 -14.24 -13.23
C LEU A 122 -3.16 -15.28 -14.19
N ALA A 123 -3.38 -16.50 -13.71
CA ALA A 123 -3.99 -17.57 -14.50
C ALA A 123 -5.43 -17.24 -14.92
N GLU A 124 -6.22 -16.58 -14.07
CA GLU A 124 -7.56 -16.10 -14.42
C GLU A 124 -7.53 -15.02 -15.51
N ALA A 125 -6.59 -14.07 -15.43
CA ALA A 125 -6.43 -13.03 -16.44
C ALA A 125 -6.00 -13.61 -17.80
N GLU A 126 -5.10 -14.60 -17.81
CA GLU A 126 -4.71 -15.32 -19.02
C GLU A 126 -5.88 -16.10 -19.64
N ARG A 127 -6.70 -16.76 -18.81
CA ARG A 127 -7.93 -17.44 -19.26
C ARG A 127 -8.94 -16.46 -19.86
N GLN A 128 -9.13 -15.28 -19.26
CA GLN A 128 -10.01 -14.25 -19.81
C GLN A 128 -9.52 -13.72 -21.16
N LEU A 129 -8.21 -13.46 -21.30
CA LEU A 129 -7.61 -13.07 -22.58
C LEU A 129 -7.75 -14.15 -23.65
N ALA A 130 -7.64 -15.43 -23.29
CA ALA A 130 -7.90 -16.53 -24.20
C ALA A 130 -9.37 -16.56 -24.65
N ILE A 131 -10.32 -16.45 -23.71
CA ILE A 131 -11.76 -16.45 -24.02
C ILE A 131 -12.13 -15.27 -24.93
N ASP A 132 -11.63 -14.08 -24.66
CA ASP A 132 -11.95 -12.89 -25.47
C ASP A 132 -11.38 -12.96 -26.88
N ARG A 133 -10.27 -13.70 -27.10
CA ARG A 133 -9.75 -13.99 -28.45
C ARG A 133 -10.67 -14.88 -29.27
N TYR A 134 -11.42 -15.78 -28.62
CA TYR A 134 -12.32 -16.74 -29.28
C TYR A 134 -13.80 -16.35 -29.22
N LYS A 135 -14.15 -15.24 -28.54
CA LYS A 135 -15.54 -14.74 -28.55
C LYS A 135 -15.89 -14.17 -29.93
N PRO A 136 -17.00 -14.60 -30.55
CA PRO A 136 -17.45 -13.99 -31.79
C PRO A 136 -17.81 -12.51 -31.55
N GLU A 137 -17.37 -11.62 -32.47
CA GLU A 137 -17.67 -10.18 -32.41
C GLU A 137 -19.16 -9.94 -32.12
N PRO A 138 -19.51 -9.05 -31.17
CA PRO A 138 -20.89 -8.81 -30.79
C PRO A 138 -21.73 -8.40 -32.02
N LYS A 139 -22.96 -8.94 -32.12
CA LYS A 139 -23.87 -8.73 -33.27
C LYS A 139 -24.11 -7.24 -33.60
N SER A 140 -23.96 -6.35 -32.62
CA SER A 140 -24.05 -4.89 -32.79
C SER A 140 -22.96 -4.32 -33.71
N GLU A 141 -21.71 -4.77 -33.58
CA GLU A 141 -20.59 -4.35 -34.45
C GLU A 141 -20.71 -4.91 -35.86
N ARG A 142 -21.17 -6.17 -36.01
CA ARG A 142 -21.49 -6.75 -37.32
C ARG A 142 -22.55 -5.93 -38.07
N ARG A 143 -23.62 -5.50 -37.39
CA ARG A 143 -24.65 -4.62 -37.98
C ARG A 143 -24.08 -3.25 -38.37
N ARG A 144 -23.20 -2.67 -37.55
CA ARG A 144 -22.56 -1.36 -37.82
C ARG A 144 -21.64 -1.42 -39.03
N ARG A 145 -20.80 -2.45 -39.15
CA ARG A 145 -19.94 -2.69 -40.33
C ARG A 145 -20.76 -2.91 -41.60
N ARG A 146 -21.85 -3.70 -41.55
CA ARG A 146 -22.76 -3.88 -42.69
C ARG A 146 -23.41 -2.57 -43.15
N LYS A 147 -23.89 -1.73 -42.22
CA LYS A 147 -24.43 -0.39 -42.58
C LYS A 147 -23.38 0.50 -43.24
N LYS A 148 -22.14 0.50 -42.73
CA LYS A 148 -21.04 1.31 -43.29
C LYS A 148 -20.64 0.85 -44.71
N LYS A 149 -20.67 -0.46 -44.97
CA LYS A 149 -20.37 -1.03 -46.30
C LYS A 149 -21.47 -0.75 -47.33
N LYS A 150 -22.74 -0.69 -46.90
CA LYS A 150 -23.89 -0.38 -47.77
C LYS A 150 -23.99 1.10 -48.16
N LYS A 151 -23.37 2.01 -47.41
CA LYS A 151 -23.34 3.46 -47.68
C LYS A 151 -22.19 3.89 -48.62
N ARG A 152 -21.32 2.96 -48.99
CA ARG A 152 -20.15 3.18 -49.88
C ARG A 152 -20.35 2.57 -51.28
N ARG A 153 -21.47 1.91 -51.53
CA ARG A 153 -21.97 1.53 -52.85
C ARG A 153 -23.13 2.44 -53.17
#